data_AF-A0A3N4UZA8-F1
#
_entry.id   AF-A0A3N4UZA8-F1
#
_cell.length_a   1.000
_cell.length_b   1.000
_cell.length_c   1.000
_cell.angle_alpha   90.00
_cell.angle_beta   90.00
_cell.angle_gamma   90.00
#
_symmetry.space_group_name_H-M   'P 1'
#
loop_
_entity.id
_entity.type
_entity.pdbx_description
1 polymer ?
#
loop_
_entity_poly.entity_id
_entity_poly.type
_entity_poly.pdbx_seq_one_letter_code
_entity_poly.pdbx_strand_id
1 'polypeptide(L)'
;MKRFWVLVLACTLGAAVSAKLPPPTLEAQAKAAEAKAKADHGNKVAAYQLCKAQDRAAAAYFKKAKAEGREVHPPVPTPPCVDPGPFVYTPEAAPAAAPAAAPAAAAGASAAKKS
;
A
#
# COMPACT_ATOMS: atom_id res chain seq x y z
N MET A 1 -14.87 22.93 -20.04
CA MET A 1 -15.05 23.44 -18.65
C MET A 1 -16.29 22.88 -17.95
N LYS A 2 -17.50 22.89 -18.53
CA LYS A 2 -18.72 22.33 -17.89
C LYS A 2 -18.67 20.83 -17.54
N ARG A 3 -17.93 20.03 -18.32
CA ARG A 3 -17.71 18.59 -18.04
C ARG A 3 -16.84 18.32 -16.82
N PHE A 4 -15.89 19.20 -16.52
CA PHE A 4 -15.08 19.11 -15.30
C PHE A 4 -15.92 19.43 -14.06
N TRP A 5 -16.85 20.38 -14.15
CA TRP A 5 -17.78 20.69 -13.07
C TRP A 5 -18.71 19.53 -12.73
N VAL A 6 -19.19 18.77 -13.73
CA VAL A 6 -20.01 17.57 -13.50
C VAL A 6 -19.20 16.46 -12.81
N LEU A 7 -17.92 16.28 -13.19
CA LEU A 7 -17.02 15.31 -12.56
C LEU A 7 -16.68 15.66 -11.11
N VAL A 8 -16.44 16.95 -10.82
CA VAL A 8 -16.16 17.43 -9.46
C VAL A 8 -17.40 17.31 -8.57
N LEU A 9 -18.58 17.66 -9.07
CA LEU A 9 -19.84 17.56 -8.32
C LEU A 9 -20.19 16.08 -8.00
N ALA A 10 -19.99 15.17 -8.97
CA ALA A 10 -20.18 13.74 -8.75
C ALA A 10 -19.21 13.15 -7.72
N CYS A 11 -17.97 13.66 -7.66
CA CYS A 11 -16.97 13.22 -6.68
C CYS A 11 -17.31 13.70 -5.26
N THR A 12 -17.89 14.89 -5.11
CA THR A 12 -18.30 15.44 -3.79
C THR A 12 -19.52 14.73 -3.18
N LEU A 13 -20.44 14.19 -3.99
CA LEU A 13 -21.57 13.41 -3.47
C LEU A 13 -21.18 12.02 -2.96
N GLY A 14 -20.01 11.50 -3.35
CA GLY A 14 -19.45 10.24 -2.84
C GLY A 14 -18.89 10.33 -1.41
N ALA A 15 -18.70 11.55 -0.88
CA ALA A 15 -18.15 11.78 0.46
C ALA A 15 -19.22 11.90 1.57
N ALA A 16 -20.51 11.91 1.21
CA ALA A 16 -21.61 12.20 2.15
C ALA A 16 -22.30 10.95 2.76
N VAL A 17 -21.62 9.80 2.81
CA VAL A 17 -22.00 8.68 3.68
C VAL A 17 -20.89 8.47 4.72
N SER A 18 -20.68 9.49 5.55
CA SER A 18 -20.22 9.26 6.93
C SER A 18 -21.44 9.05 7.81
N ALA A 19 -22.18 7.97 7.55
CA ALA A 19 -22.93 7.33 8.62
C ALA A 19 -21.88 6.93 9.66
N LYS A 20 -22.04 7.35 10.91
CA LYS A 20 -21.26 6.93 12.10
C LYS A 20 -20.83 5.46 11.97
N LEU A 21 -19.69 5.19 11.32
CA LEU A 21 -19.24 3.83 11.10
C LEU A 21 -18.77 3.33 12.46
N PRO A 22 -19.25 2.16 12.92
CA PRO A 22 -18.62 1.52 14.06
C PRO A 22 -17.11 1.45 13.74
N PRO A 23 -16.24 1.76 14.71
CA PRO A 23 -14.79 1.66 14.52
C PRO A 23 -14.49 0.32 13.83
N PRO A 24 -13.58 0.29 12.83
CA PRO A 24 -13.30 -0.92 12.09
C PRO A 24 -13.04 -2.02 13.11
N THR A 25 -13.89 -3.05 13.08
CA THR A 25 -13.80 -4.15 14.03
C THR A 25 -12.37 -4.69 13.95
N LEU A 26 -11.81 -5.16 15.07
CA LEU A 26 -10.45 -5.68 15.08
C LEU A 26 -10.24 -6.78 14.01
N GLU A 27 -11.32 -7.50 13.67
CA GLU A 27 -11.43 -8.40 12.52
C GLU A 27 -11.15 -7.72 11.16
N ALA A 28 -11.75 -6.56 10.88
CA ALA A 28 -11.53 -5.84 9.62
C ALA A 28 -10.10 -5.28 9.51
N GLN A 29 -9.53 -4.80 10.62
CA GLN A 29 -8.13 -4.35 10.68
C GLN A 29 -7.15 -5.52 10.44
N ALA A 30 -7.43 -6.70 11.00
CA ALA A 30 -6.62 -7.90 10.77
C ALA A 30 -6.64 -8.33 9.29
N LYS A 31 -7.81 -8.29 8.63
CA LYS A 31 -7.92 -8.59 7.20
C LYS A 31 -7.26 -7.55 6.30
N ALA A 32 -7.29 -6.27 6.67
CA ALA A 32 -6.57 -5.23 5.96
C ALA A 32 -5.04 -5.39 6.09
N ALA A 33 -4.56 -5.76 7.28
CA ALA A 33 -3.14 -6.03 7.51
C ALA A 33 -2.65 -7.26 6.73
N GLU A 34 -3.44 -8.35 6.71
CA GLU A 34 -3.17 -9.53 5.87
C GLU A 34 -3.12 -9.18 4.37
N ALA A 35 -4.09 -8.38 3.88
CA ALA A 35 -4.14 -7.96 2.49
C ALA A 35 -2.93 -7.09 2.12
N LYS A 36 -2.54 -6.16 3.01
CA LYS A 36 -1.35 -5.34 2.81
C LYS A 36 -0.09 -6.19 2.78
N ALA A 37 0.08 -7.12 3.71
CA ALA A 37 1.24 -8.01 3.75
C ALA A 37 1.34 -8.87 2.48
N LYS A 38 0.22 -9.40 1.98
CA LYS A 38 0.16 -10.13 0.70
C LYS A 38 0.52 -9.23 -0.48
N ALA A 39 0.02 -7.99 -0.51
CA ALA A 39 0.35 -7.03 -1.57
C ALA A 39 1.83 -6.66 -1.57
N ASP A 40 2.40 -6.37 -0.39
CA ASP A 40 3.82 -6.07 -0.24
C ASP A 40 4.69 -7.26 -0.71
N HIS A 41 4.30 -8.49 -0.35
CA HIS A 41 4.99 -9.67 -0.83
C HIS A 41 4.85 -9.86 -2.35
N GLY A 42 3.64 -9.69 -2.89
CA GLY A 42 3.39 -9.74 -4.33
C GLY A 42 4.23 -8.73 -5.10
N ASN A 43 4.41 -7.53 -4.57
CA ASN A 43 5.29 -6.51 -5.15
C ASN A 43 6.75 -6.95 -5.18
N LYS A 44 7.24 -7.62 -4.12
CA LYS A 44 8.59 -8.19 -4.09
C LYS A 44 8.76 -9.31 -5.12
N VAL A 45 7.76 -10.18 -5.27
CA VAL A 45 7.75 -11.24 -6.31
C VAL A 45 7.76 -10.63 -7.71
N ALA A 46 6.94 -9.61 -7.95
CA ALA A 46 6.90 -8.90 -9.23
C ALA A 46 8.26 -8.25 -9.56
N ALA A 47 8.91 -7.62 -8.58
CA ALA A 47 10.24 -7.05 -8.74
C ALA A 47 11.29 -8.12 -9.05
N TYR A 48 11.24 -9.28 -8.38
CA TYR A 48 12.11 -10.41 -8.68
C TYR A 48 11.94 -10.92 -10.12
N GLN A 49 10.70 -11.10 -10.58
CA GLN A 49 10.44 -11.53 -11.96
C GLN A 49 10.90 -10.50 -12.99
N LEU A 50 10.70 -9.21 -12.70
CA LEU A 50 11.18 -8.12 -13.54
C LEU A 50 12.70 -8.15 -13.66
N CYS A 51 13.41 -8.34 -12.55
CA CYS A 51 14.87 -8.48 -12.54
C CYS A 51 15.32 -9.64 -13.43
N LYS A 52 14.71 -10.83 -13.30
CA LYS A 52 15.03 -11.98 -14.17
C LYS A 52 14.76 -11.71 -15.65
N ALA A 53 13.71 -10.95 -15.97
CA ALA A 53 13.40 -10.58 -17.33
C ALA A 53 14.47 -9.63 -17.92
N GLN A 54 14.94 -8.67 -17.12
CA GLN A 54 16.03 -7.77 -17.52
C GLN A 54 17.34 -8.53 -17.75
N ASP A 55 17.70 -9.47 -16.87
CA ASP A 55 18.90 -10.30 -17.05
C ASP A 55 18.84 -11.14 -18.33
N ARG A 56 17.67 -11.72 -18.63
CA ARG A 56 17.46 -12.47 -19.88
C ARG A 56 17.58 -11.57 -21.11
N ALA A 57 17.04 -10.35 -21.05
CA ALA A 57 17.13 -9.38 -22.14
C ALA A 57 18.59 -8.95 -22.37
N ALA A 58 19.34 -8.66 -21.31
CA ALA A 58 20.75 -8.34 -21.39
C ALA A 58 21.56 -9.51 -21.97
N ALA A 59 21.32 -10.74 -21.48
CA ALA A 59 21.98 -11.93 -22.01
C ALA A 59 21.66 -12.18 -23.49
N ALA A 60 20.42 -11.96 -23.92
CA ALA A 60 20.02 -12.08 -25.33
C ALA A 60 20.72 -11.03 -26.20
N TYR A 61 20.77 -9.77 -25.74
CA TYR A 61 21.49 -8.70 -26.41
C TYR A 61 22.97 -9.04 -26.58
N PHE A 62 23.65 -9.45 -25.52
CA PHE A 62 25.07 -9.80 -25.58
C PHE A 62 25.34 -10.98 -26.51
N LYS A 63 24.48 -12.00 -26.51
CA LYS A 63 24.58 -13.12 -27.46
C LYS A 63 24.44 -12.65 -28.91
N LYS A 64 23.47 -11.77 -29.19
CA LYS A 64 23.25 -11.21 -30.53
C LYS A 64 24.42 -10.32 -30.97
N ALA A 65 24.88 -9.41 -30.12
CA ALA A 65 26.00 -8.53 -30.41
C ALA A 65 27.29 -9.33 -30.70
N LYS A 66 27.57 -10.39 -29.93
CA LYS A 66 28.68 -11.31 -30.22
C LYS A 66 28.52 -12.05 -31.54
N ALA A 67 27.31 -12.54 -31.85
CA ALA A 67 27.04 -13.24 -33.11
C ALA A 67 27.17 -12.30 -34.33
N GLU A 68 26.86 -11.02 -34.17
CA GLU A 68 26.94 -9.99 -35.21
C GLU A 68 28.35 -9.35 -35.28
N GLY A 69 29.33 -9.87 -34.52
CA GLY A 69 30.72 -9.40 -34.55
C GLY A 69 30.92 -7.99 -33.99
N ARG A 70 29.94 -7.43 -33.27
CA ARG A 70 30.08 -6.13 -32.61
C ARG A 70 31.01 -6.27 -31.40
N GLU A 71 31.79 -5.22 -31.16
CA GLU A 71 32.56 -5.12 -29.92
C GLU A 71 31.59 -5.08 -28.73
N VAL A 72 31.78 -6.00 -27.78
CA VAL A 72 30.94 -6.11 -26.59
C VAL A 72 31.79 -5.78 -25.38
N HIS A 73 31.54 -4.60 -24.79
CA HIS A 73 32.20 -4.22 -23.55
C HIS A 73 31.78 -5.14 -22.38
N PRO A 74 32.65 -5.32 -21.37
CA PRO A 74 32.34 -6.12 -20.20
C PRO A 74 31.04 -5.64 -19.53
N PRO A 75 30.13 -6.55 -19.16
CA PRO A 75 28.93 -6.18 -18.41
C PRO A 75 29.33 -5.53 -17.09
N VAL A 76 28.70 -4.41 -16.77
CA VAL A 76 28.78 -3.83 -15.42
C VAL A 76 28.15 -4.83 -14.45
N PRO A 77 28.80 -5.16 -13.31
CA PRO A 77 28.24 -6.11 -12.36
C PRO A 77 26.91 -5.60 -11.82
N THR A 78 25.83 -6.29 -12.15
CA THR A 78 24.51 -6.05 -11.58
C THR A 78 24.34 -6.89 -10.32
N PRO A 79 23.70 -6.36 -9.26
CA PRO A 79 23.37 -7.15 -8.10
C PRO A 79 22.43 -8.31 -8.51
N PRO A 80 22.57 -9.49 -7.90
CA PRO A 80 21.73 -10.64 -8.24
C PRO A 80 20.27 -10.38 -7.88
N CYS A 81 19.35 -10.95 -8.66
CA CYS A 81 17.92 -10.89 -8.34
C CYS A 81 17.64 -11.63 -7.02
N VAL A 82 17.10 -10.91 -6.04
CA VAL A 82 16.78 -11.46 -4.71
C VAL A 82 15.40 -12.12 -4.75
N ASP A 83 15.36 -13.41 -4.41
CA ASP A 83 14.11 -14.15 -4.26
C ASP A 83 13.43 -13.76 -2.94
N PRO A 84 12.17 -13.29 -2.96
CA PRO A 84 11.46 -12.91 -1.74
C PRO A 84 11.08 -14.09 -0.83
N GLY A 85 11.29 -15.33 -1.26
CA GLY A 85 10.97 -16.53 -0.50
C GLY A 85 9.46 -16.78 -0.41
N PRO A 86 9.04 -17.76 0.40
CA PRO A 86 7.62 -18.02 0.65
C PRO A 86 7.00 -16.90 1.49
N PHE A 87 5.74 -16.55 1.19
CA PHE A 87 4.98 -15.64 2.05
C PHE A 87 4.67 -16.30 3.39
N VAL A 88 5.17 -15.72 4.47
CA VAL A 88 4.83 -16.09 5.84
C VAL A 88 4.22 -14.86 6.52
N TYR A 89 2.97 -15.00 6.97
CA TYR A 89 2.29 -13.96 7.73
C TYR A 89 2.17 -14.39 9.19
N THR A 90 2.91 -13.74 10.06
CA THR A 90 2.69 -13.76 11.49
C THR A 90 1.93 -12.48 11.84
N PRO A 91 0.64 -12.55 12.22
CA PRO A 91 -0.07 -11.36 12.64
C PRO A 91 0.64 -10.78 13.85
N GLU A 92 1.18 -9.56 13.70
CA GLU A 92 1.68 -8.80 14.84
C GLU A 92 0.50 -8.55 15.77
N ALA A 93 0.65 -8.90 17.06
CA ALA A 93 -0.39 -8.67 18.05
C ALA A 93 -0.78 -7.20 18.00
N ALA A 94 -2.08 -6.92 17.83
CA ALA A 94 -2.59 -5.57 17.74
C ALA A 94 -2.01 -4.73 18.89
N PRO A 95 -1.45 -3.54 18.61
CA PRO A 95 -0.95 -2.68 19.68
C PRO A 95 -2.08 -2.50 20.68
N ALA A 96 -1.83 -2.90 21.93
CA ALA A 96 -2.79 -2.75 23.02
C ALA A 96 -3.31 -1.32 22.97
N ALA A 97 -4.64 -1.17 22.83
CA ALA A 97 -5.27 0.12 22.78
C ALA A 97 -4.78 0.92 24.00
N ALA A 98 -4.02 1.99 23.74
CA ALA A 98 -3.67 2.95 24.78
C ALA A 98 -5.00 3.37 25.43
N PRO A 99 -5.10 3.36 26.77
CA PRO A 99 -6.36 3.68 27.42
C PRO A 99 -6.79 5.07 26.94
N ALA A 100 -7.96 5.11 26.29
CA ALA A 100 -8.58 6.36 25.89
C ALA A 100 -8.72 7.19 27.17
N ALA A 101 -8.05 8.34 27.20
CA ALA A 101 -8.23 9.32 28.27
C ALA A 101 -9.73 9.59 28.39
N ALA A 102 -10.29 9.30 29.57
CA ALA A 102 -11.68 9.52 29.87
C ALA A 102 -12.06 10.98 29.53
N PRO A 103 -13.23 11.24 28.91
CA PRO A 103 -13.68 12.60 28.74
C PRO A 103 -13.84 13.21 30.14
N ALA A 104 -13.05 14.24 30.43
CA ALA A 104 -13.18 15.01 31.65
C ALA A 104 -14.63 15.49 31.76
N ALA A 105 -15.30 15.07 32.83
CA ALA A 105 -16.63 15.55 33.17
C ALA A 105 -16.59 17.07 33.36
N ALA A 106 -17.17 17.81 32.41
CA ALA A 106 -17.55 19.19 32.65
C ALA A 106 -18.85 19.19 33.47
N ALA A 107 -18.70 19.00 34.78
CA ALA A 107 -19.72 19.39 35.75
C ALA A 107 -19.60 20.89 36.02
N GLY A 108 -20.71 21.64 35.87
CA GLY A 108 -20.94 22.86 36.64
C GLY A 108 -21.40 24.10 35.86
N ALA A 109 -22.71 24.39 36.00
CA ALA A 109 -23.35 25.71 36.20
C ALA A 109 -23.01 26.87 35.22
N SER A 110 -23.99 27.50 34.58
CA SER A 110 -24.97 28.38 35.23
C SER A 110 -26.08 28.72 34.21
N ALA A 111 -27.35 28.49 34.54
CA ALA A 111 -28.29 29.48 35.09
C ALA A 111 -29.03 30.31 34.02
N ALA A 112 -30.37 30.21 34.10
CA ALA A 112 -31.35 31.28 33.97
C ALA A 112 -31.67 31.88 32.58
N LYS A 113 -32.94 31.68 32.18
CA LYS A 113 -34.00 32.71 32.06
C LYS A 113 -34.72 32.75 30.70
N LYS A 114 -35.94 32.18 30.70
CA LYS A 114 -37.23 32.80 30.32
C LYS A 114 -37.24 33.72 29.08
N SER A 115 -37.89 33.29 28.00
CA SER A 115 -39.14 33.87 27.48
C SER A 115 -39.69 33.06 26.32
#